data_AF-A0A1P8LTA3-F1
#
_entry.id   AF-A0A1P8LTA3-F1
#
_cell.length_a   1.000
_cell.length_b   1.000
_cell.length_c   1.000
_cell.angle_alpha   90.00
_cell.angle_beta   90.00
_cell.angle_gamma   90.00
#
_symmetry.space_group_name_H-M   'P 1'
#
loop_
_entity.id
_entity.type
_entity.pdbx_description
1 polymer ?
#
loop_
_entity_poly.entity_id
_entity_poly.type
_entity_poly.pdbx_seq_one_letter_code
_entity_poly.pdbx_strand_id
1 'polypeptide(L)'
;MSNWWSTTGSILLLLSIGGMVLTAVRFPDIPLSECTDVGRIEGTPPEEFVYHDFEWGVLIYSPDGGLNECATIFPTVTVIITIIGLISIFMGYY
;
A
#
# COMPACT_ATOMS: atom_id res chain seq x y z
N MET A 1 -34.74 0.13 -1.10
CA MET A 1 -33.59 -0.38 -0.32
C MET A 1 -32.96 0.79 0.43
N SER A 2 -32.45 0.58 1.65
CA SER A 2 -32.10 1.70 2.53
C SER A 2 -30.82 2.41 2.09
N ASN A 3 -30.94 3.73 1.90
CA ASN A 3 -29.88 4.74 1.78
C ASN A 3 -28.73 4.64 2.80
N TRP A 4 -28.89 3.84 3.85
CA TRP A 4 -27.84 3.53 4.83
C TRP A 4 -26.57 2.98 4.16
N TRP A 5 -26.64 1.96 3.29
CA TRP A 5 -25.45 1.34 2.69
C TRP A 5 -24.61 2.32 1.85
N SER A 6 -25.28 3.16 1.07
CA SER A 6 -24.66 4.23 0.29
C SER A 6 -24.00 5.30 1.18
N THR A 7 -24.65 5.66 2.29
CA THR A 7 -24.12 6.64 3.25
C THR A 7 -22.90 6.10 3.98
N THR A 8 -22.96 4.85 4.47
CA THR A 8 -21.82 4.18 5.13
C THR A 8 -20.64 4.03 4.19
N GLY A 9 -20.88 3.62 2.94
CA GLY A 9 -19.83 3.48 1.93
C GLY A 9 -19.14 4.81 1.61
N SER A 10 -19.91 5.89 1.50
CA SER A 10 -19.38 7.24 1.26
C SER A 10 -18.53 7.74 2.43
N ILE A 11 -18.94 7.48 3.67
CA ILE A 11 -18.16 7.84 4.87
C ILE A 11 -16.84 7.06 4.91
N LEU A 12 -16.87 5.75 4.63
CA LEU A 12 -15.66 4.91 4.59
C LEU A 12 -14.65 5.40 3.55
N LEU A 13 -15.12 5.80 2.37
CA LEU A 13 -14.26 6.36 1.31
C LEU A 13 -13.67 7.72 1.69
N LEU A 14 -14.46 8.60 2.30
CA LEU A 14 -13.94 9.89 2.77
C LEU A 14 -12.88 9.72 3.87
N LEU A 15 -13.09 8.76 4.77
CA LEU A 15 -12.12 8.42 5.83
C LEU A 15 -10.84 7.80 5.26
N SER A 16 -10.94 6.95 4.22
CA SER A 16 -9.76 6.34 3.61
C SER A 16 -8.92 7.38 2.86
N ILE A 17 -9.55 8.24 2.06
CA ILE A 17 -8.88 9.33 1.33
C ILE A 17 -8.30 10.35 2.32
N GLY A 18 -9.08 10.77 3.31
CA GLY A 18 -8.63 11.70 4.34
C GLY A 18 -7.46 11.15 5.16
N GLY A 19 -7.48 9.86 5.49
CA GLY A 19 -6.37 9.16 6.15
C GLY A 19 -5.11 9.15 5.30
N MET A 20 -5.23 8.84 4.00
CA MET A 20 -4.10 8.87 3.05
C MET A 20 -3.48 10.27 2.92
N VAL A 21 -4.31 11.30 2.79
CA VAL A 21 -3.86 12.70 2.70
C VAL A 21 -3.17 13.13 4.00
N LEU A 22 -3.74 12.78 5.16
CA LEU A 22 -3.12 13.06 6.44
C LEU A 22 -1.76 12.37 6.57
N THR A 23 -1.63 11.10 6.18
CA THR A 23 -0.33 10.41 6.20
C THR A 23 0.68 11.06 5.25
N ALA A 24 0.27 11.46 4.06
CA ALA A 24 1.14 12.13 3.10
C ALA A 24 1.61 13.52 3.58
N VAL A 25 0.75 14.27 4.27
CA VAL A 25 1.11 15.59 4.83
C VAL A 25 2.00 15.47 6.07
N ARG A 26 1.78 14.45 6.91
CA ARG A 26 2.54 14.25 8.16
C ARG A 26 3.90 13.59 7.93
N PHE A 27 4.07 12.88 6.82
CA PHE A 27 5.30 12.21 6.40
C PHE A 27 5.61 12.58 4.93
N PRO A 28 6.00 13.84 4.66
CA PRO A 28 6.20 14.33 3.29
C PRO A 28 7.37 13.65 2.56
N ASP A 29 8.30 13.06 3.29
CA ASP A 29 9.58 12.59 2.74
C ASP A 29 9.64 11.10 2.34
N ILE A 30 8.58 10.30 2.50
CA ILE A 30 8.75 8.87 2.24
C ILE A 30 7.44 8.16 1.83
N PRO A 31 7.29 7.67 0.57
CA PRO A 31 6.93 6.27 0.45
C PRO A 31 8.07 5.54 1.14
N LEU A 32 7.83 4.90 2.29
CA LEU A 32 8.83 4.41 3.25
C LEU A 32 9.85 3.38 2.72
N SER A 33 10.27 3.43 1.45
CA SER A 33 11.37 2.72 0.82
C SER A 33 12.69 3.05 1.51
N GLU A 34 12.93 2.46 2.68
CA GLU A 34 14.28 2.34 3.19
C GLU A 34 14.98 1.30 2.31
N CYS A 35 15.81 1.79 1.39
CA CYS A 35 16.67 0.95 0.57
C CYS A 35 18.04 0.84 1.24
N THR A 36 18.40 -0.36 1.68
CA THR A 36 19.73 -0.69 2.19
C THR A 36 20.52 -1.38 1.08
N ASP A 37 21.75 -0.92 0.85
CA ASP A 37 22.70 -1.63 0.01
C ASP A 37 23.16 -2.89 0.76
N VAL A 38 22.75 -4.05 0.26
CA VAL A 38 23.04 -5.36 0.89
C VAL A 38 24.28 -6.02 0.27
N GLY A 39 24.85 -5.43 -0.78
CA GLY A 39 26.00 -5.98 -1.47
C GLY A 39 25.67 -7.27 -2.23
N ARG A 40 26.08 -7.33 -3.50
CA ARG A 40 25.87 -8.51 -4.34
C ARG A 40 26.64 -9.71 -3.79
N ILE A 41 26.00 -10.87 -3.68
CA ILE A 41 26.73 -12.14 -3.58
C ILE A 41 27.42 -12.37 -4.93
N GLU A 42 28.75 -12.38 -4.97
CA GLU A 42 29.50 -12.58 -6.22
C GLU A 42 29.06 -13.88 -6.91
N GLY A 43 28.54 -13.79 -8.14
CA GLY A 43 28.26 -14.94 -9.00
C GLY A 43 26.82 -15.07 -9.52
N THR A 44 25.84 -14.30 -9.02
CA THR A 44 24.48 -14.28 -9.60
C THR A 44 24.40 -13.30 -10.77
N PRO A 45 23.73 -13.62 -11.89
CA PRO A 45 23.45 -12.66 -12.98
C PRO A 45 22.59 -11.50 -12.45
N PRO A 46 22.59 -10.31 -13.08
CA PRO A 46 21.72 -9.22 -12.65
C PRO A 46 20.29 -9.68 -12.92
N GLU A 47 19.57 -10.01 -11.86
CA GLU A 47 18.16 -10.37 -11.97
C GLU A 47 17.33 -9.08 -12.09
N GLU A 48 16.15 -9.20 -12.69
CA GLU A 48 15.17 -8.11 -12.65
C GLU A 48 14.63 -7.94 -11.21
N PHE A 49 13.61 -7.12 -11.03
CA PHE A 49 12.93 -6.93 -9.75
C PHE A 49 12.73 -8.24 -8.98
N VAL A 50 13.25 -8.32 -7.75
CA VAL A 50 13.13 -9.48 -6.85
C VAL A 50 12.19 -9.12 -5.70
N TYR A 51 11.12 -9.87 -5.51
CA TYR A 51 10.28 -9.77 -4.32
C TYR A 51 10.84 -10.68 -3.22
N HIS A 52 10.99 -10.15 -2.00
CA HIS A 52 11.48 -10.92 -0.86
C HIS A 52 10.35 -11.32 0.09
N ASP A 53 9.57 -10.35 0.58
CA ASP A 53 8.53 -10.62 1.57
C ASP A 53 7.46 -9.52 1.67
N PHE A 54 6.37 -9.84 2.36
CA PHE A 54 5.32 -8.91 2.75
C PHE A 54 4.86 -9.21 4.18
N GLU A 55 5.34 -8.43 5.14
CA GLU A 55 5.00 -8.59 6.55
C GLU A 55 4.47 -7.28 7.14
N TRP A 56 3.38 -7.34 7.90
CA TRP A 56 2.77 -6.19 8.59
C TRP A 56 2.45 -4.98 7.70
N GLY A 57 2.21 -5.20 6.40
CA GLY A 57 1.99 -4.11 5.44
C GLY A 57 3.29 -3.44 4.98
N VAL A 58 4.44 -4.06 5.19
CA VAL A 58 5.71 -3.65 4.61
C VAL A 58 6.05 -4.62 3.48
N LEU A 59 6.28 -4.07 2.30
CA LEU A 59 6.73 -4.78 1.11
C LEU A 59 8.25 -4.74 1.05
N ILE A 60 8.92 -5.89 1.11
CA ILE A 60 10.38 -6.02 1.00
C ILE A 60 10.71 -6.54 -0.40
N TYR A 61 11.51 -5.79 -1.15
CA TYR A 61 11.84 -6.08 -2.54
C TYR A 61 13.21 -5.50 -2.94
N SER A 62 13.83 -6.04 -3.99
CA SER A 62 15.01 -5.48 -4.62
C SER A 62 14.72 -5.06 -6.05
N PRO A 63 14.69 -3.76 -6.38
CA PRO A 63 14.43 -3.29 -7.74
C PRO A 63 15.61 -3.57 -8.70
N ASP A 64 16.82 -3.70 -8.15
CA ASP A 64 18.08 -3.78 -8.90
C ASP A 64 18.69 -5.20 -8.90
N GLY A 65 17.87 -6.25 -8.69
CA GLY A 65 18.34 -7.63 -8.80
C GLY A 65 19.19 -8.12 -7.63
N GLY A 66 18.93 -7.63 -6.42
CA GLY A 66 19.63 -8.02 -5.18
C GLY A 66 20.78 -7.11 -4.76
N LEU A 67 20.94 -5.93 -5.39
CA LEU A 67 21.92 -4.91 -4.95
C LEU A 67 21.42 -4.10 -3.77
N ASN A 68 20.18 -3.63 -3.87
CA ASN A 68 19.52 -2.83 -2.84
C ASN A 68 18.28 -3.57 -2.36
N GLU A 69 18.14 -3.78 -1.07
CA GLU A 69 16.90 -4.26 -0.45
C GLU A 69 16.09 -3.06 0.00
N CYS A 70 14.91 -2.88 -0.57
CA CYS A 70 13.97 -1.81 -0.28
C CYS A 70 12.77 -2.35 0.49
N ALA A 71 12.48 -1.78 1.65
CA ALA A 71 11.26 -2.03 2.40
C ALA A 71 10.31 -0.86 2.21
N THR A 72 9.08 -1.02 1.72
CA THR A 72 8.10 0.07 1.57
C THR A 72 6.83 -0.22 2.37
N ILE A 73 6.31 0.75 3.13
CA ILE A 73 4.99 0.59 3.75
C ILE A 73 3.90 0.62 2.67
N PHE A 74 3.25 -0.52 2.47
CA PHE A 74 2.06 -0.68 1.67
C PHE A 74 0.82 -0.26 2.49
N PRO A 75 -0.02 0.66 1.99
CA PRO A 75 -1.19 1.14 2.73
C PRO A 75 -2.36 0.13 2.67
N THR A 76 -2.13 -1.10 3.13
CA THR A 76 -3.06 -2.25 3.03
C THR A 76 -4.42 -1.93 3.66
N VAL A 77 -4.41 -1.28 4.82
CA VAL A 77 -5.63 -0.88 5.53
C VAL A 77 -6.46 0.08 4.69
N THR A 78 -5.82 1.05 4.04
CA THR A 78 -6.52 2.03 3.21
C THR A 78 -7.11 1.39 1.96
N VAL A 79 -6.40 0.44 1.35
CA VAL A 79 -6.93 -0.34 0.22
C VAL A 79 -8.16 -1.14 0.65
N ILE A 80 -8.10 -1.83 1.78
CA ILE A 80 -9.24 -2.62 2.32
C ILE A 80 -10.44 -1.71 2.60
N ILE A 81 -10.25 -0.58 3.28
CA ILE A 81 -11.34 0.36 3.60
C ILE A 81 -11.96 0.93 2.32
N THR A 82 -11.13 1.24 1.32
CA THR A 82 -11.60 1.74 0.02
C THR A 82 -12.44 0.70 -0.72
N ILE A 83 -12.01 -0.56 -0.74
CA ILE A 83 -12.77 -1.66 -1.35
C ILE A 83 -14.11 -1.86 -0.63
N ILE A 84 -14.12 -1.90 0.71
CA ILE A 84 -15.35 -2.04 1.50
C ILE A 84 -16.30 -0.86 1.24
N GLY A 85 -15.77 0.36 1.18
CA GLY A 85 -16.54 1.56 0.87
C GLY A 85 -17.21 1.49 -0.51
N LEU A 86 -16.47 1.08 -1.55
CA LEU A 86 -16.99 0.93 -2.91
C LEU A 86 -18.06 -0.15 -3.00
N ILE A 87 -17.85 -1.32 -2.39
CA ILE A 87 -18.85 -2.40 -2.35
C ILE A 87 -20.12 -1.92 -1.63
N SER A 88 -19.98 -1.19 -0.52
CA SER A 88 -21.11 -0.66 0.23
C SER A 88 -21.92 0.37 -0.57
N ILE A 89 -21.26 1.21 -1.37
CA ILE A 89 -21.94 2.11 -2.31
C ILE A 89 -22.68 1.32 -3.38
N PHE A 90 -22.04 0.33 -4.01
CA PHE A 90 -22.65 -0.50 -5.04
C PHE A 90 -23.89 -1.24 -4.53
N MET A 91 -23.80 -1.82 -3.33
CA MET A 91 -24.91 -2.52 -2.67
C MET A 91 -26.06 -1.58 -2.27
N GLY A 92 -25.78 -0.28 -2.08
CA GLY A 92 -26.80 0.74 -1.84
C GLY A 92 -27.45 1.30 -3.11
N TYR A 93 -26.90 1.00 -4.29
CA TYR A 93 -27.41 1.43 -5.60
C TYR A 93 -28.36 0.40 -6.24
N TYR A 94 -28.15 -0.89 -5.97
CA TYR A 94 -29.07 -1.97 -6.30
C TYR A 94 -30.26 -1.99 -5.33
#